data_AF-A0A160MCA5-F1
#
_entry.id   AF-A0A160MCA5-F1
#
_cell.length_a   1.000
_cell.length_b   1.000
_cell.length_c   1.000
_cell.angle_alpha   90.00
_cell.angle_beta   90.00
_cell.angle_gamma   90.00
#
_symmetry.space_group_name_H-M   'P 1'
#
loop_
_entity.id
_entity.type
_entity.pdbx_description
1 polymer ?
#
loop_
_entity_poly.entity_id
_entity_poly.type
_entity_poly.pdbx_seq_one_letter_code
_entity_poly.pdbx_strand_id
1 'polypeptide(L)'
;MKKIKQAIAAGVISLAVIFTGGAVFADHSGDKEIAVVKKGDTLYSLAKKHHMSVAQISDLNDLEGTTIYPGQRLILSGEEAGYHKIIAGSFSKKKNAEKRAALLKKKEIPAAIGTAVIDGKTYYRVQAGAFKDKKNAVKQLEAVKKAGIKDAFILSKEELHIFGLKPGDAFAEIVSRMGMPKKTETQLNIKSLYYQSDGAGLRVTLNKKDGTIGSLAVYPEYLSPRMFPALPFTKDEVVKMYGDSDKTKTVTCYESAKCEELTYQLDHLELKARIDRDQATVQFLEITDLNYR
;
A
#
# COMPACT_ATOMS: atom_id res chain seq x y z
N MET A 1 26.76 -24.73 45.83
CA MET A 1 25.46 -24.06 46.02
C MET A 1 25.54 -22.64 45.46
N LYS A 2 25.10 -22.39 44.22
CA LYS A 2 25.01 -21.03 43.64
C LYS A 2 23.64 -20.84 43.02
N LYS A 3 22.99 -19.75 43.43
CA LYS A 3 21.60 -19.36 43.17
C LYS A 3 21.31 -19.18 41.68
N ILE A 4 20.16 -19.68 41.24
CA ILE A 4 19.55 -19.44 39.93
C ILE A 4 19.01 -17.99 39.92
N LYS A 5 19.48 -17.16 38.98
CA LYS A 5 18.78 -15.95 38.55
C LYS A 5 18.10 -16.26 37.22
N GLN A 6 16.78 -16.13 37.18
CA GLN A 6 15.97 -16.25 35.98
C GLN A 6 16.34 -15.12 34.99
N ALA A 7 16.63 -15.48 33.74
CA ALA A 7 16.61 -14.58 32.61
C ALA A 7 15.52 -15.10 31.65
N ILE A 8 14.64 -14.19 31.24
CA ILE A 8 13.54 -14.43 30.31
C ILE A 8 14.13 -14.88 28.98
N ALA A 9 13.95 -16.16 28.65
CA ALA A 9 14.27 -16.72 27.35
C ALA A 9 13.14 -16.34 26.36
N ALA A 10 13.39 -15.33 25.53
CA ALA A 10 12.66 -15.22 24.27
C ALA A 10 13.17 -16.35 23.37
N GLY A 11 12.33 -17.35 23.18
CA GLY A 11 12.65 -18.65 22.58
C GLY A 11 13.33 -18.53 21.21
N VAL A 12 14.62 -18.85 21.20
CA VAL A 12 15.34 -19.30 20.01
C VAL A 12 15.11 -20.80 19.93
N ILE A 13 14.29 -21.26 18.99
CA ILE A 13 14.11 -22.69 18.74
C ILE A 13 15.06 -23.10 17.61
N SER A 14 16.13 -23.77 18.01
CA SER A 14 17.06 -24.49 17.15
C SER A 14 16.51 -25.88 16.87
N LEU A 15 16.44 -26.28 15.59
CA LEU A 15 16.58 -27.69 15.21
C LEU A 15 17.36 -27.80 13.90
N ALA A 16 18.38 -28.67 13.92
CA ALA A 16 19.42 -28.79 12.92
C ALA A 16 18.94 -29.48 11.64
N VAL A 17 19.28 -28.89 10.49
CA VAL A 17 19.38 -29.59 9.21
C VAL A 17 20.75 -29.28 8.62
N ILE A 18 21.50 -30.34 8.33
CA ILE A 18 22.86 -30.29 7.82
C ILE A 18 22.84 -29.69 6.41
N PHE A 19 23.19 -28.41 6.31
CA PHE A 19 23.77 -27.80 5.13
C PHE A 19 25.22 -27.48 5.48
N THR A 20 26.16 -28.02 4.72
CA THR A 20 27.56 -27.59 4.76
C THR A 20 27.63 -26.11 4.39
N GLY A 21 27.76 -25.23 5.40
CA GLY A 21 27.94 -23.78 5.24
C GLY A 21 26.77 -22.95 5.78
N GLY A 22 26.71 -22.77 7.10
CA GLY A 22 25.54 -22.28 7.83
C GLY A 22 25.10 -20.83 7.58
N ALA A 23 23.78 -20.68 7.39
CA ALA A 23 22.98 -19.53 7.81
C ALA A 23 21.73 -20.09 8.48
N VAL A 24 21.50 -19.71 9.75
CA VAL A 24 20.33 -20.11 10.53
C VAL A 24 19.14 -19.33 9.99
N PHE A 25 18.31 -19.99 9.17
CA PHE A 25 17.03 -19.44 8.72
C PHE A 25 16.01 -19.61 9.85
N ALA A 26 15.52 -18.49 10.38
CA ALA A 26 14.22 -18.49 11.01
C ALA A 26 13.17 -18.82 9.92
N ASP A 27 12.32 -19.77 10.28
CA ASP A 27 11.15 -20.31 9.59
C ASP A 27 10.52 -19.35 8.56
N HIS A 28 10.63 -19.73 7.28
CA HIS A 28 9.80 -19.26 6.17
C HIS A 28 8.64 -20.23 6.03
N SER A 29 7.48 -19.86 6.54
CA SER A 29 6.20 -20.23 5.97
C SER A 29 5.31 -18.98 5.92
N GLY A 30 5.72 -18.04 5.06
CA GLY A 30 4.72 -17.27 4.33
C GLY A 30 4.04 -18.26 3.39
N ASP A 31 3.06 -19.01 3.90
CA ASP A 31 2.28 -19.90 3.05
C ASP A 31 1.71 -19.05 1.92
N LYS A 32 2.15 -19.34 0.69
CA LYS A 32 1.42 -18.90 -0.49
C LYS A 32 0.01 -19.39 -0.28
N GLU A 33 -0.90 -18.46 -0.03
CA GLU A 33 -2.29 -18.81 0.14
C GLU A 33 -2.77 -19.24 -1.24
N ILE A 34 -3.01 -20.53 -1.42
CA ILE A 34 -3.43 -21.07 -2.70
C ILE A 34 -4.91 -21.41 -2.59
N ALA A 35 -5.74 -20.72 -3.37
CA ALA A 35 -7.11 -21.15 -3.58
C ALA A 35 -7.19 -22.13 -4.74
N VAL A 36 -7.85 -23.26 -4.48
CA VAL A 36 -8.32 -24.15 -5.56
C VAL A 36 -9.69 -23.64 -5.98
N VAL A 37 -9.79 -23.16 -7.23
CA VAL A 37 -11.01 -22.62 -7.83
C VAL A 37 -12.10 -23.70 -7.79
N LYS A 38 -13.27 -23.37 -7.25
CA LYS A 38 -14.44 -24.24 -7.19
C LYS A 38 -15.45 -23.87 -8.27
N LYS A 39 -16.37 -24.78 -8.57
CA LYS A 39 -17.48 -24.50 -9.49
C LYS A 39 -18.30 -23.31 -8.97
N GLY A 40 -18.36 -22.24 -9.77
CA GLY A 40 -19.04 -20.99 -9.41
C GLY A 40 -18.12 -19.90 -8.86
N ASP A 41 -16.84 -20.20 -8.60
CA ASP A 41 -15.86 -19.15 -8.29
C ASP A 41 -15.56 -18.30 -9.53
N THR A 42 -15.34 -17.02 -9.28
CA THR A 42 -14.86 -16.03 -10.25
C THR A 42 -13.63 -15.36 -9.68
N LEU A 43 -12.78 -14.79 -10.53
CA LEU A 43 -11.63 -14.00 -10.09
C LEU A 43 -12.06 -12.90 -9.12
N TYR A 44 -13.20 -12.26 -9.39
CA TYR A 44 -13.81 -11.26 -8.53
C TYR A 44 -14.25 -11.82 -7.16
N SER A 45 -14.92 -12.97 -7.10
CA SER A 45 -15.36 -13.54 -5.82
C SER A 45 -14.18 -14.02 -4.96
N LEU A 46 -13.12 -14.51 -5.59
CA LEU A 46 -11.86 -14.87 -4.91
C LEU A 46 -11.11 -13.61 -4.45
N ALA A 47 -10.97 -12.60 -5.31
CA ALA A 47 -10.42 -11.28 -4.97
C ALA A 47 -11.12 -10.69 -3.73
N LYS A 48 -12.45 -10.62 -3.76
CA LYS A 48 -13.26 -10.13 -2.65
C LYS A 48 -13.06 -10.94 -1.37
N LYS A 49 -13.07 -12.27 -1.46
CA LYS A 49 -12.93 -13.17 -0.30
C LYS A 49 -11.57 -13.05 0.38
N HIS A 50 -10.53 -12.80 -0.41
CA HIS A 50 -9.14 -12.74 0.06
C HIS A 50 -8.60 -11.31 0.16
N HIS A 51 -9.48 -10.29 0.08
CA HIS A 51 -9.14 -8.88 0.19
C HIS A 51 -8.05 -8.41 -0.80
N MET A 52 -8.08 -8.95 -2.02
CA MET A 52 -7.22 -8.55 -3.13
C MET A 52 -8.04 -7.89 -4.23
N SER A 53 -7.38 -7.19 -5.14
CA SER A 53 -7.97 -6.82 -6.43
C SER A 53 -7.85 -7.97 -7.44
N VAL A 54 -8.71 -7.96 -8.45
CA VAL A 54 -8.62 -8.92 -9.56
C VAL A 54 -7.28 -8.80 -10.27
N ALA A 55 -6.78 -7.58 -10.47
CA ALA A 55 -5.48 -7.32 -11.06
C ALA A 55 -4.33 -7.96 -10.25
N GLN A 56 -4.36 -7.83 -8.92
CA GLN A 56 -3.35 -8.44 -8.06
C GLN A 56 -3.32 -9.96 -8.19
N ILE A 57 -4.48 -10.62 -8.26
CA ILE A 57 -4.52 -12.08 -8.47
C ILE A 57 -4.06 -12.43 -9.89
N SER A 58 -4.50 -11.68 -10.91
CA SER A 58 -4.08 -11.91 -12.30
C SER A 58 -2.57 -11.77 -12.47
N ASP A 59 -1.97 -10.70 -11.96
CA ASP A 59 -0.53 -10.44 -12.04
C ASP A 59 0.27 -11.49 -11.28
N LEU A 60 -0.23 -11.92 -10.11
CA LEU A 60 0.43 -12.92 -9.28
C LEU A 60 0.41 -14.33 -9.89
N ASN A 61 -0.49 -14.56 -10.85
CA ASN A 61 -0.70 -15.86 -11.50
C ASN A 61 -0.48 -15.83 -13.01
N ASP A 62 0.10 -14.73 -13.54
CA ASP A 62 0.36 -14.53 -14.96
C ASP A 62 -0.88 -14.79 -15.85
N LEU A 63 -2.07 -14.35 -15.41
CA LEU A 63 -3.32 -14.59 -16.13
C LEU A 63 -3.55 -13.58 -17.25
N GLU A 64 -3.68 -14.07 -18.48
CA GLU A 64 -4.12 -13.29 -19.64
C GLU A 64 -5.66 -13.11 -19.63
N GLY A 65 -6.17 -12.34 -18.67
CA GLY A 65 -7.60 -12.01 -18.54
C GLY A 65 -8.24 -12.47 -17.23
N THR A 66 -9.57 -12.56 -17.21
CA THR A 66 -10.36 -12.85 -15.99
C THR A 66 -10.96 -14.26 -15.93
N THR A 67 -10.66 -15.11 -16.91
CA THR A 67 -11.19 -16.47 -16.98
C THR A 67 -10.39 -17.41 -16.08
N ILE A 68 -11.10 -18.14 -15.21
CA ILE A 68 -10.53 -19.17 -14.34
C ILE A 68 -11.38 -20.44 -14.39
N TYR A 69 -10.76 -21.59 -14.15
CA TYR A 69 -11.41 -22.89 -14.31
C TYR A 69 -11.48 -23.66 -12.99
N PRO A 70 -12.58 -24.39 -12.70
CA PRO A 70 -12.64 -25.27 -11.53
C PRO A 70 -11.46 -26.24 -11.49
N GLY A 71 -10.82 -26.35 -10.32
CA GLY A 71 -9.60 -27.13 -10.11
C GLY A 71 -8.30 -26.33 -10.32
N GLN A 72 -8.35 -25.14 -10.91
CA GLN A 72 -7.18 -24.27 -11.05
C GLN A 72 -6.67 -23.81 -9.68
N ARG A 73 -5.35 -23.74 -9.53
CA ARG A 73 -4.70 -23.25 -8.31
C ARG A 73 -4.28 -21.80 -8.54
N LEU A 74 -4.86 -20.88 -7.78
CA LEU A 74 -4.49 -19.47 -7.80
C LEU A 74 -3.72 -19.12 -6.54
N ILE A 75 -2.58 -18.48 -6.71
CA ILE A 75 -1.82 -17.82 -5.66
C ILE A 75 -2.59 -16.55 -5.28
N LEU A 76 -2.99 -16.46 -4.02
CA LEU A 76 -3.77 -15.37 -3.43
C LEU A 76 -2.98 -14.60 -2.36
N SER A 77 -1.68 -14.83 -2.28
CA SER A 77 -0.79 -13.97 -1.53
C SER A 77 0.60 -13.96 -2.17
N GLY A 78 1.01 -12.76 -2.60
CA GLY A 78 2.36 -12.42 -2.98
C GLY A 78 2.83 -11.29 -2.07
N GLU A 79 3.36 -11.67 -0.89
CA GLU A 79 4.25 -10.97 0.06
C GLU A 79 4.28 -9.43 0.28
N GLU A 80 3.52 -8.57 -0.39
CA GLU A 80 3.89 -7.14 -0.45
C GLU A 80 2.91 -6.17 0.23
N ALA A 81 1.62 -6.49 0.39
CA ALA A 81 0.64 -5.56 0.94
C ALA A 81 0.64 -5.60 2.48
N GLY A 82 0.92 -4.47 3.13
CA GLY A 82 0.82 -4.30 4.59
C GLY A 82 2.12 -4.49 5.39
N TYR A 83 3.27 -4.59 4.72
CA TYR A 83 4.58 -4.58 5.40
C TYR A 83 5.31 -3.24 5.24
N HIS A 84 5.97 -2.82 6.32
CA HIS A 84 6.98 -1.78 6.33
C HIS A 84 8.34 -2.41 5.96
N LYS A 85 8.77 -2.17 4.72
CA LYS A 85 10.01 -2.71 4.16
C LYS A 85 11.17 -1.77 4.42
N ILE A 86 12.29 -2.29 4.88
CA ILE A 86 13.50 -1.49 5.10
C ILE A 86 14.30 -1.52 3.82
N ILE A 87 14.30 -0.42 3.07
CA ILE A 87 15.06 -0.33 1.84
C ILE A 87 16.42 0.28 2.15
N ALA A 88 17.47 -0.48 1.88
CA ALA A 88 18.86 -0.11 2.11
C ALA A 88 19.57 0.25 0.79
N GLY A 89 18.83 0.80 -0.17
CA GLY A 89 19.32 1.31 -1.46
C GLY A 89 18.62 0.71 -2.67
N SER A 90 18.60 1.46 -3.78
CA SER A 90 18.15 1.01 -5.10
C SER A 90 19.23 1.35 -6.13
N PHE A 91 19.64 0.37 -6.94
CA PHE A 91 20.81 0.47 -7.80
C PHE A 91 20.48 0.08 -9.24
N SER A 92 20.96 0.85 -10.22
CA SER A 92 20.79 0.49 -11.64
C SER A 92 21.62 -0.73 -12.06
N LYS A 93 22.69 -1.05 -11.31
CA LYS A 93 23.58 -2.20 -11.56
C LYS A 93 23.48 -3.21 -10.42
N LYS A 94 23.19 -4.48 -10.74
CA LYS A 94 23.09 -5.60 -9.79
C LYS A 94 24.32 -5.71 -8.87
N LYS A 95 25.53 -5.57 -9.44
CA LYS A 95 26.80 -5.60 -8.71
C LYS A 95 26.89 -4.58 -7.55
N ASN A 96 26.24 -3.43 -7.68
CA ASN A 96 26.22 -2.43 -6.60
C ASN A 96 25.27 -2.84 -5.47
N ALA A 97 24.12 -3.42 -5.82
CA ALA A 97 23.19 -4.01 -4.85
C ALA A 97 23.85 -5.18 -4.09
N GLU A 98 24.59 -6.05 -4.79
CA GLU A 98 25.33 -7.17 -4.19
C GLU A 98 26.38 -6.70 -3.17
N LYS A 99 27.16 -5.66 -3.50
CA LYS A 99 28.12 -5.05 -2.56
C LYS A 99 27.43 -4.50 -1.31
N ARG A 100 26.29 -3.83 -1.49
CA ARG A 100 25.50 -3.27 -0.38
C ARG A 100 24.92 -4.38 0.51
N ALA A 101 24.35 -5.43 -0.09
CA ALA A 101 23.83 -6.59 0.64
C ALA A 101 24.94 -7.34 1.41
N ALA A 102 26.12 -7.51 0.80
CA ALA A 102 27.28 -8.12 1.47
C ALA A 102 27.77 -7.31 2.67
N LEU A 103 27.78 -5.96 2.57
CA LEU A 103 28.12 -5.09 3.70
C LEU A 103 27.14 -5.27 4.86
N LEU A 104 25.83 -5.29 4.58
CA LEU A 104 24.80 -5.51 5.60
C LEU A 104 24.94 -6.88 6.26
N LYS A 105 25.18 -7.93 5.45
CA LYS A 105 25.41 -9.29 5.96
C LYS A 105 26.64 -9.36 6.88
N LYS A 106 27.73 -8.66 6.54
CA LYS A 106 28.91 -8.54 7.42
C LYS A 106 28.62 -7.81 8.75
N LYS A 107 27.57 -7.00 8.77
CA LYS A 107 27.06 -6.30 9.96
C LYS A 107 25.93 -7.06 10.66
N GLU A 108 25.73 -8.33 10.31
CA GLU A 108 24.68 -9.19 10.86
C GLU A 108 23.26 -8.67 10.59
N ILE A 109 23.10 -7.84 9.56
CA ILE A 109 21.81 -7.34 9.11
C ILE A 109 21.37 -8.20 7.92
N PRO A 110 20.21 -8.87 7.99
CA PRO A 110 19.69 -9.64 6.86
C PRO A 110 19.42 -8.71 5.68
N ALA A 111 19.77 -9.13 4.47
CA ALA A 111 19.55 -8.37 3.26
C ALA A 111 19.21 -9.28 2.08
N ALA A 112 18.15 -8.93 1.36
CA ALA A 112 17.72 -9.57 0.12
C ALA A 112 17.76 -8.56 -1.04
N ILE A 113 17.93 -9.04 -2.27
CA ILE A 113 17.92 -8.21 -3.48
C ILE A 113 16.69 -8.59 -4.30
N GLY A 114 15.82 -7.63 -4.55
CA GLY A 114 14.72 -7.72 -5.50
C GLY A 114 14.87 -6.72 -6.64
N THR A 115 13.90 -6.70 -7.54
CA THR A 115 13.78 -5.68 -8.59
C THR A 115 12.60 -4.77 -8.30
N ALA A 116 12.74 -3.49 -8.64
CA ALA A 116 11.65 -2.50 -8.58
C ALA A 116 11.71 -1.61 -9.81
N VAL A 117 10.55 -1.23 -10.35
CA VAL A 117 10.45 -0.23 -11.41
C VAL A 117 10.26 1.14 -10.75
N ILE A 118 11.13 2.09 -11.06
CA ILE A 118 11.09 3.46 -10.55
C ILE A 118 11.22 4.37 -11.78
N ASP A 119 10.23 5.24 -12.03
CA ASP A 119 10.16 6.10 -13.21
C ASP A 119 10.36 5.34 -14.54
N GLY A 120 9.71 4.17 -14.67
CA GLY A 120 9.78 3.33 -15.88
C GLY A 120 11.13 2.63 -16.10
N LYS A 121 12.06 2.68 -15.14
CA LYS A 121 13.37 2.02 -15.20
C LYS A 121 13.49 0.95 -14.13
N THR A 122 14.10 -0.18 -14.47
CA THR A 122 14.34 -1.29 -13.52
C THR A 122 15.57 -1.01 -12.65
N TYR A 123 15.38 -1.09 -11.33
CA TYR A 123 16.42 -1.00 -10.31
C TYR A 123 16.51 -2.28 -9.49
N TYR A 124 17.71 -2.63 -9.04
CA TYR A 124 17.98 -3.67 -8.06
C TYR A 124 17.89 -3.07 -6.66
N ARG A 125 16.90 -3.48 -5.89
CA ARG A 125 16.57 -2.92 -4.57
C ARG A 125 17.07 -3.86 -3.47
N VAL A 126 17.83 -3.31 -2.53
CA VAL A 126 18.32 -4.04 -1.36
C VAL A 126 17.32 -3.85 -0.23
N GLN A 127 16.68 -4.92 0.22
CA GLN A 127 15.73 -4.92 1.33
C GLN A 127 16.39 -5.54 2.56
N ALA A 128 16.43 -4.79 3.66
CA ALA A 128 17.03 -5.16 4.94
C ALA A 128 16.02 -5.62 6.00
N GLY A 129 14.82 -6.00 5.57
CA GLY A 129 13.72 -6.51 6.40
C GLY A 129 12.35 -6.06 5.93
N ALA A 130 11.31 -6.73 6.41
CA ALA A 130 9.90 -6.37 6.21
C ALA A 130 9.15 -6.66 7.51
N PHE A 131 8.37 -5.69 8.00
CA PHE A 131 7.71 -5.79 9.31
C PHE A 131 6.25 -5.36 9.21
N LYS A 132 5.33 -6.15 9.78
CA LYS A 132 3.92 -5.73 9.91
C LYS A 132 3.76 -4.54 10.86
N ASP A 133 4.57 -4.52 11.93
CA ASP A 133 4.54 -3.48 12.94
C ASP A 133 5.53 -2.35 12.61
N LYS A 134 5.03 -1.11 12.52
CA LYS A 134 5.81 0.08 12.21
C LYS A 134 6.95 0.32 13.21
N LYS A 135 6.75 0.04 14.50
CA LYS A 135 7.77 0.25 15.54
C LYS A 135 8.96 -0.71 15.36
N ASN A 136 8.70 -1.95 14.96
CA ASN A 136 9.76 -2.91 14.62
C ASN A 136 10.51 -2.51 13.34
N ALA A 137 9.80 -2.01 12.33
CA ALA A 137 10.45 -1.43 11.15
C ALA A 137 11.35 -0.24 11.48
N VAL A 138 10.91 0.68 12.35
CA VAL A 138 11.73 1.82 12.81
C VAL A 138 12.99 1.33 13.53
N LYS A 139 12.89 0.33 14.40
CA LYS A 139 14.07 -0.27 15.06
C LYS A 139 15.07 -0.84 14.05
N GLN A 140 14.57 -1.56 13.04
CA GLN A 140 15.44 -2.12 12.00
C GLN A 140 16.08 -1.02 11.14
N LEU A 141 15.32 0.02 10.78
CA LEU A 141 15.86 1.17 10.05
C LEU A 141 17.01 1.82 10.81
N GLU A 142 16.86 2.03 12.11
CA GLU A 142 17.91 2.59 12.95
C GLU A 142 19.16 1.69 13.02
N ALA A 143 18.97 0.37 13.08
CA ALA A 143 20.09 -0.58 13.00
C ALA A 143 20.84 -0.46 11.66
N VAL A 144 20.12 -0.39 10.54
CA VAL A 144 20.69 -0.20 9.20
C VAL A 144 21.45 1.13 9.08
N LYS A 145 20.88 2.22 9.59
CA LYS A 145 21.54 3.54 9.61
C LYS A 145 22.78 3.58 10.51
N LYS A 146 22.76 2.86 11.63
CA LYS A 146 23.92 2.70 12.53
C LYS A 146 25.02 1.84 11.90
N ALA A 147 24.67 0.88 11.03
CA ALA A 147 25.61 0.09 10.25
C ALA A 147 26.32 0.88 9.12
N GLY A 148 26.02 2.18 8.96
CA GLY A 148 26.66 3.07 8.00
C GLY A 148 25.82 3.34 6.75
N ILE A 149 24.63 2.75 6.63
CA ILE A 149 23.74 2.93 5.49
C ILE A 149 22.76 4.08 5.78
N LYS A 150 23.24 5.31 5.61
CA LYS A 150 22.48 6.53 5.96
C LYS A 150 21.30 6.80 5.03
N ASP A 151 21.39 6.32 3.80
CA ASP A 151 20.37 6.41 2.73
C ASP A 151 19.26 5.35 2.85
N ALA A 152 19.25 4.55 3.93
CA ALA A 152 18.16 3.62 4.16
C ALA A 152 16.86 4.34 4.56
N PHE A 153 15.73 3.79 4.13
CA PHE A 153 14.39 4.30 4.42
C PHE A 153 13.39 3.16 4.63
N ILE A 154 12.27 3.47 5.28
CA ILE A 154 11.12 2.56 5.35
C ILE A 154 10.24 2.82 4.14
N LEU A 155 10.01 1.81 3.33
CA LEU A 155 8.94 1.76 2.35
C LEU A 155 7.74 1.10 3.03
N SER A 156 6.80 1.92 3.51
CA SER A 156 5.53 1.43 4.06
C SER A 156 4.59 1.19 2.89
N LYS A 157 4.32 -0.06 2.55
CA LYS A 157 3.29 -0.38 1.55
C LYS A 157 1.95 -0.57 2.25
N GLU A 158 1.49 0.47 2.97
CA GLU A 158 0.04 0.68 3.05
C GLU A 158 -0.30 1.27 1.68
N GLU A 159 -1.08 0.52 0.90
CA GLU A 159 -1.52 1.00 -0.40
C GLU A 159 -2.20 2.36 -0.20
N LEU A 160 -1.87 3.33 -1.06
CA LEU A 160 -2.58 4.60 -1.05
C LEU A 160 -4.07 4.29 -1.16
N HIS A 161 -4.83 4.88 -0.25
CA HIS A 161 -6.27 4.70 -0.18
C HIS A 161 -6.89 5.98 0.38
N ILE A 162 -8.16 6.22 0.12
CA ILE A 162 -8.95 7.19 0.86
C ILE A 162 -9.98 6.39 1.65
N PHE A 163 -9.93 6.44 2.99
CA PHE A 163 -10.84 5.66 3.85
C PHE A 163 -10.78 4.13 3.62
N GLY A 164 -9.61 3.62 3.22
CA GLY A 164 -9.43 2.20 2.86
C GLY A 164 -10.03 1.81 1.51
N LEU A 165 -10.45 2.79 0.68
CA LEU A 165 -10.85 2.60 -0.72
C LEU A 165 -9.74 3.05 -1.65
N LYS A 166 -9.52 2.29 -2.72
CA LYS A 166 -8.52 2.60 -3.75
C LYS A 166 -9.01 2.22 -5.15
N PRO A 167 -8.32 2.70 -6.21
CA PRO A 167 -8.54 2.19 -7.54
C PRO A 167 -8.37 0.67 -7.62
N GLY A 168 -9.21 0.00 -8.41
CA GLY A 168 -9.34 -1.46 -8.50
C GLY A 168 -10.38 -2.06 -7.54
N ASP A 169 -10.80 -1.34 -6.49
CA ASP A 169 -11.88 -1.80 -5.62
C ASP A 169 -13.24 -1.78 -6.33
N ALA A 170 -14.16 -2.62 -5.88
CA ALA A 170 -15.52 -2.62 -6.39
C ALA A 170 -16.29 -1.37 -5.92
N PHE A 171 -17.18 -0.83 -6.75
CA PHE A 171 -18.07 0.26 -6.34
C PHE A 171 -18.89 -0.08 -5.08
N ALA A 172 -19.28 -1.35 -4.91
CA ALA A 172 -20.02 -1.81 -3.73
C ALA A 172 -19.27 -1.61 -2.40
N GLU A 173 -17.93 -1.57 -2.43
CA GLU A 173 -17.12 -1.34 -1.24
C GLU A 173 -17.31 0.06 -0.67
N ILE A 174 -17.62 1.05 -1.53
CA ILE A 174 -17.98 2.40 -1.08
C ILE A 174 -19.22 2.35 -0.19
N VAL A 175 -20.26 1.61 -0.60
CA VAL A 175 -21.50 1.50 0.16
C VAL A 175 -21.27 0.74 1.47
N SER A 176 -20.44 -0.30 1.48
CA SER A 176 -20.06 -1.02 2.71
C SER A 176 -19.39 -0.11 3.74
N ARG A 177 -18.60 0.87 3.26
CA ARG A 177 -17.77 1.73 4.11
C ARG A 177 -18.46 3.03 4.52
N MET A 178 -19.19 3.63 3.60
CA MET A 178 -19.80 4.95 3.78
C MET A 178 -21.32 4.88 3.97
N GLY A 179 -21.91 3.70 3.85
CA GLY A 179 -23.35 3.52 3.84
C GLY A 179 -23.97 3.91 2.49
N MET A 180 -25.30 3.85 2.41
CA MET A 180 -26.02 4.24 1.21
C MET A 180 -26.07 5.77 1.05
N PRO A 181 -25.69 6.33 -0.11
CA PRO A 181 -25.86 7.74 -0.37
C PRO A 181 -27.35 8.09 -0.47
N LYS A 182 -27.71 9.30 -0.04
CA LYS A 182 -29.09 9.83 -0.15
C LYS A 182 -29.50 10.04 -1.60
N LYS A 183 -28.55 10.42 -2.45
CA LYS A 183 -28.74 10.62 -3.89
C LYS A 183 -27.49 10.18 -4.63
N THR A 184 -27.67 9.63 -5.82
CA THR A 184 -26.58 9.31 -6.75
C THR A 184 -26.92 9.89 -8.11
N GLU A 185 -26.02 10.67 -8.68
CA GLU A 185 -26.10 11.13 -10.07
C GLU A 185 -25.07 10.38 -10.91
N THR A 186 -25.44 9.97 -12.12
CA THR A 186 -24.54 9.24 -13.02
C THR A 186 -24.43 9.99 -14.34
N GLN A 187 -23.20 10.25 -14.78
CA GLN A 187 -22.89 10.82 -16.09
C GLN A 187 -21.75 10.00 -16.71
N LEU A 188 -22.03 9.31 -17.82
CA LEU A 188 -21.12 8.32 -18.41
C LEU A 188 -20.67 7.27 -17.36
N ASN A 189 -19.36 7.10 -17.16
CA ASN A 189 -18.78 6.22 -16.16
C ASN A 189 -18.49 6.91 -14.82
N ILE A 190 -18.99 8.13 -14.61
CA ILE A 190 -18.80 8.89 -13.38
C ILE A 190 -20.07 8.82 -12.54
N LYS A 191 -19.91 8.52 -11.24
CA LYS A 191 -20.97 8.56 -10.23
C LYS A 191 -20.66 9.62 -9.17
N SER A 192 -21.56 10.58 -9.02
CA SER A 192 -21.53 11.58 -7.95
C SER A 192 -22.45 11.12 -6.81
N LEU A 193 -21.91 10.95 -5.61
CA LEU A 193 -22.62 10.42 -4.44
C LEU A 193 -22.84 11.51 -3.40
N TYR A 194 -24.08 11.67 -2.97
CA TYR A 194 -24.53 12.70 -2.06
C TYR A 194 -24.96 12.06 -0.75
N TYR A 195 -24.21 12.32 0.33
CA TYR A 195 -24.55 11.87 1.69
C TYR A 195 -25.28 12.96 2.50
N GLN A 196 -25.16 14.21 2.05
CA GLN A 196 -25.82 15.39 2.60
C GLN A 196 -26.55 16.15 1.47
N SER A 197 -27.13 17.33 1.77
CA SER A 197 -27.92 18.12 0.82
C SER A 197 -27.09 19.04 -0.08
N ASP A 198 -25.87 19.40 0.32
CA ASP A 198 -25.24 20.64 -0.16
C ASP A 198 -24.21 20.42 -1.28
N GLY A 199 -23.96 19.18 -1.67
CA GLY A 199 -23.04 18.82 -2.75
C GLY A 199 -22.69 17.34 -2.80
N ALA A 200 -22.01 16.93 -3.88
CA ALA A 200 -21.50 15.57 -4.00
C ALA A 200 -20.27 15.42 -3.11
N GLY A 201 -20.38 14.66 -2.02
CA GLY A 201 -19.24 14.38 -1.15
C GLY A 201 -18.22 13.47 -1.82
N LEU A 202 -18.66 12.58 -2.72
CA LEU A 202 -17.80 11.70 -3.50
C LEU A 202 -18.10 11.82 -5.00
N ARG A 203 -17.05 11.77 -5.81
CA ARG A 203 -17.14 11.52 -7.24
C ARG A 203 -16.25 10.34 -7.62
N VAL A 204 -16.85 9.34 -8.23
CA VAL A 204 -16.20 8.05 -8.53
C VAL A 204 -16.19 7.86 -10.03
N THR A 205 -15.01 7.74 -10.63
CA THR A 205 -14.86 7.34 -12.03
C THR A 205 -14.69 5.84 -12.06
N LEU A 206 -15.62 5.13 -12.71
CA LEU A 206 -15.58 3.69 -12.85
C LEU A 206 -14.85 3.27 -14.13
N ASN A 207 -14.10 2.18 -14.05
CA ASN A 207 -13.53 1.52 -15.21
C ASN A 207 -14.66 0.91 -16.05
N LYS A 208 -14.68 1.23 -17.36
CA LYS A 208 -15.72 0.78 -18.29
C LYS A 208 -15.67 -0.72 -18.58
N LYS A 209 -14.52 -1.37 -18.37
CA LYS A 209 -14.32 -2.80 -18.65
C LYS A 209 -14.89 -3.70 -17.56
N ASP A 210 -14.62 -3.36 -16.30
CA ASP A 210 -14.91 -4.24 -15.15
C ASP A 210 -15.76 -3.57 -14.06
N GLY A 211 -16.08 -2.28 -14.19
CA GLY A 211 -16.90 -1.55 -13.22
C GLY A 211 -16.20 -1.25 -11.89
N THR A 212 -14.90 -1.48 -11.78
CA THR A 212 -14.09 -1.12 -10.60
C THR A 212 -13.84 0.39 -10.52
N ILE A 213 -13.38 0.87 -9.37
CA ILE A 213 -12.99 2.27 -9.18
C ILE A 213 -11.71 2.54 -10.02
N GLY A 214 -11.75 3.50 -10.93
CA GLY A 214 -10.57 4.01 -11.63
C GLY A 214 -9.99 5.25 -10.95
N SER A 215 -10.86 6.14 -10.48
CA SER A 215 -10.49 7.23 -9.57
C SER A 215 -11.59 7.51 -8.55
N LEU A 216 -11.18 7.98 -7.37
CA LEU A 216 -12.06 8.38 -6.28
C LEU A 216 -11.65 9.78 -5.82
N ALA A 217 -12.54 10.74 -6.07
CA ALA A 217 -12.45 12.10 -5.57
C ALA A 217 -13.41 12.29 -4.38
N VAL A 218 -12.92 12.93 -3.33
CA VAL A 218 -13.64 13.23 -2.09
C VAL A 218 -13.59 14.73 -1.83
N TYR A 219 -14.75 15.28 -1.46
CA TYR A 219 -14.97 16.68 -1.15
C TYR A 219 -15.41 16.78 0.32
N PRO A 220 -14.46 16.94 1.27
CA PRO A 220 -14.76 16.92 2.70
C PRO A 220 -15.78 17.96 3.14
N GLU A 221 -15.90 19.10 2.44
CA GLU A 221 -16.88 20.15 2.75
C GLU A 221 -18.34 19.65 2.73
N TYR A 222 -18.66 18.63 1.93
CA TYR A 222 -20.00 18.04 1.86
C TYR A 222 -20.15 16.79 2.74
N LEU A 223 -19.16 16.49 3.57
CA LEU A 223 -19.10 15.33 4.45
C LEU A 223 -18.93 15.79 5.90
N SER A 224 -19.49 15.03 6.84
CA SER A 224 -19.37 15.34 8.26
C SER A 224 -18.28 14.48 8.90
N PRO A 225 -17.32 15.06 9.64
CA PRO A 225 -16.37 14.27 10.44
C PRO A 225 -17.04 13.31 11.40
N ARG A 226 -18.23 13.68 11.91
CA ARG A 226 -19.03 12.80 12.78
C ARG A 226 -19.54 11.55 12.06
N MET A 227 -19.88 11.69 10.77
CA MET A 227 -20.40 10.59 9.96
C MET A 227 -19.27 9.75 9.36
N PHE A 228 -18.14 10.37 9.06
CA PHE A 228 -16.99 9.73 8.39
C PHE A 228 -15.67 9.99 9.11
N PRO A 229 -15.50 9.49 10.35
CA PRO A 229 -14.38 9.86 11.23
C PRO A 229 -13.00 9.38 10.76
N ALA A 230 -12.93 8.48 9.78
CA ALA A 230 -11.65 8.03 9.22
C ALA A 230 -11.25 8.77 7.92
N LEU A 231 -12.06 9.72 7.45
CA LEU A 231 -11.64 10.63 6.39
C LEU A 231 -10.76 11.73 6.99
N PRO A 232 -9.62 12.10 6.37
CA PRO A 232 -8.84 13.22 6.81
C PRO A 232 -9.49 14.54 6.37
N PHE A 233 -9.87 15.38 7.34
CA PHE A 233 -10.44 16.71 7.11
C PHE A 233 -9.40 17.82 7.26
N THR A 234 -8.24 17.49 7.84
CA THR A 234 -7.14 18.44 8.07
C THR A 234 -5.82 17.98 7.46
N LYS A 235 -4.93 18.92 7.15
CA LYS A 235 -3.57 18.66 6.67
C LYS A 235 -2.81 17.72 7.60
N ASP A 236 -2.92 17.93 8.90
CA ASP A 236 -2.24 17.10 9.90
C ASP A 236 -2.74 15.66 9.88
N GLU A 237 -4.04 15.43 9.65
CA GLU A 237 -4.58 14.07 9.48
C GLU A 237 -4.07 13.41 8.20
N VAL A 238 -3.96 14.16 7.10
CA VAL A 238 -3.35 13.68 5.84
C VAL A 238 -1.89 13.27 6.09
N VAL A 239 -1.08 14.14 6.70
CA VAL A 239 0.35 13.86 6.98
C VAL A 239 0.50 12.71 7.98
N LYS A 240 -0.39 12.63 8.98
CA LYS A 240 -0.41 11.51 9.92
C LYS A 240 -0.70 10.17 9.25
N MET A 241 -1.59 10.17 8.25
CA MET A 241 -2.02 8.97 7.53
C MET A 241 -0.99 8.53 6.50
N TYR A 242 -0.52 9.44 5.65
CA TYR A 242 0.32 9.11 4.50
C TYR A 242 1.80 9.46 4.66
N GLY A 243 2.18 10.18 5.73
CA GLY A 243 3.54 10.66 5.96
C GLY A 243 3.82 11.99 5.26
N ASP A 244 5.11 12.26 5.01
CA ASP A 244 5.53 13.42 4.22
C ASP A 244 5.20 13.19 2.74
N SER A 245 4.70 14.22 2.06
CA SER A 245 4.38 14.13 0.62
C SER A 245 5.63 14.04 -0.25
N ASP A 246 5.56 13.28 -1.35
CA ASP A 246 6.63 13.23 -2.36
C ASP A 246 6.81 14.57 -3.07
N LYS A 247 5.73 15.33 -3.20
CA LYS A 247 5.73 16.63 -3.86
C LYS A 247 4.71 17.58 -3.26
N THR A 248 5.13 18.84 -3.13
CA THR A 248 4.27 19.96 -2.73
C THR A 248 4.27 21.02 -3.81
N LYS A 249 3.09 21.57 -4.16
CA LYS A 249 2.96 22.68 -5.10
C LYS A 249 1.92 23.69 -4.63
N THR A 250 2.11 24.94 -5.02
CA THR A 250 1.03 25.93 -4.98
C THR A 250 0.16 25.79 -6.22
N VAL A 251 -1.15 25.64 -6.03
CA VAL A 251 -2.16 25.52 -7.08
C VAL A 251 -3.22 26.61 -6.92
N THR A 252 -4.00 26.85 -7.97
CA THR A 252 -5.17 27.72 -7.90
C THR A 252 -6.39 26.89 -7.51
N CYS A 253 -7.13 27.33 -6.49
CA CYS A 253 -8.34 26.69 -5.98
C CYS A 253 -9.56 27.61 -6.16
N TYR A 254 -10.67 27.32 -5.45
CA TYR A 254 -11.92 28.07 -5.56
C TYR A 254 -11.69 29.59 -5.42
N GLU A 255 -12.46 30.38 -6.18
CA GLU A 255 -12.32 31.85 -6.23
C GLU A 255 -10.92 32.35 -6.62
N SER A 256 -10.15 31.54 -7.36
CA SER A 256 -8.77 31.86 -7.75
C SER A 256 -7.79 32.01 -6.58
N ALA A 257 -8.14 31.51 -5.39
CA ALA A 257 -7.25 31.48 -4.23
C ALA A 257 -6.02 30.60 -4.51
N LYS A 258 -4.95 30.81 -3.73
CA LYS A 258 -3.74 29.97 -3.76
C LYS A 258 -3.83 28.92 -2.67
N CYS A 259 -3.83 27.66 -3.07
CA CYS A 259 -3.87 26.51 -2.19
C CYS A 259 -2.57 25.70 -2.31
N GLU A 260 -2.34 24.85 -1.33
CA GLU A 260 -1.26 23.86 -1.36
C GLU A 260 -1.80 22.53 -1.85
N GLU A 261 -1.07 21.85 -2.73
CA GLU A 261 -1.36 20.49 -3.16
C GLU A 261 -0.20 19.59 -2.74
N LEU A 262 -0.53 18.60 -1.91
CA LEU A 262 0.35 17.52 -1.49
C LEU A 262 0.10 16.32 -2.40
N THR A 263 1.16 15.79 -3.02
CA THR A 263 1.10 14.60 -3.87
C THR A 263 1.87 13.47 -3.21
N TYR A 264 1.21 12.31 -3.14
CA TYR A 264 1.76 11.04 -2.68
C TYR A 264 1.66 10.06 -3.83
N GLN A 265 2.75 9.36 -4.17
CA GLN A 265 2.78 8.42 -5.25
C GLN A 265 3.36 7.09 -4.78
N LEU A 266 2.62 6.01 -5.04
CA LEU A 266 3.03 4.66 -4.71
C LEU A 266 2.69 3.72 -5.87
N ASP A 267 3.72 3.14 -6.47
CA ASP A 267 3.61 2.33 -7.69
C ASP A 267 2.85 3.09 -8.79
N HIS A 268 1.67 2.60 -9.18
CA HIS A 268 0.80 3.20 -10.18
C HIS A 268 -0.30 4.08 -9.56
N LEU A 269 -0.37 4.24 -8.24
CA LEU A 269 -1.36 5.08 -7.57
C LEU A 269 -0.79 6.47 -7.28
N GLU A 270 -1.61 7.49 -7.51
CA GLU A 270 -1.36 8.88 -7.11
C GLU A 270 -2.49 9.35 -6.21
N LEU A 271 -2.16 9.81 -5.01
CA LEU A 271 -3.07 10.52 -4.11
C LEU A 271 -2.68 12.00 -4.05
N LYS A 272 -3.66 12.86 -4.30
CA LYS A 272 -3.55 14.31 -4.15
C LYS A 272 -4.42 14.78 -3.01
N ALA A 273 -3.85 15.58 -2.12
CA ALA A 273 -4.58 16.31 -1.09
C ALA A 273 -4.39 17.81 -1.32
N ARG A 274 -5.49 18.52 -1.56
CA ARG A 274 -5.49 19.98 -1.67
C ARG A 274 -5.89 20.58 -0.33
N ILE A 275 -4.99 21.39 0.21
CA ILE A 275 -5.18 22.12 1.46
C ILE A 275 -5.63 23.54 1.12
N ASP A 276 -6.70 23.98 1.78
CA ASP A 276 -7.31 25.29 1.59
C ASP A 276 -6.35 26.43 1.97
N ARG A 277 -6.75 27.67 1.67
CA ARG A 277 -5.98 28.89 1.94
C ARG A 277 -5.66 29.13 3.41
N ASP A 278 -6.39 28.47 4.32
CA ASP A 278 -6.10 28.47 5.76
C ASP A 278 -4.91 27.58 6.13
N GLN A 279 -4.34 26.85 5.16
CA GLN A 279 -3.22 25.93 5.30
C GLN A 279 -3.48 24.76 6.26
N ALA A 280 -4.75 24.53 6.62
CA ALA A 280 -5.15 23.53 7.62
C ALA A 280 -6.25 22.61 7.10
N THR A 281 -7.23 23.13 6.38
CA THR A 281 -8.43 22.38 5.97
C THR A 281 -8.20 21.64 4.66
N VAL A 282 -8.63 20.39 4.56
CA VAL A 282 -8.60 19.62 3.31
C VAL A 282 -9.82 20.00 2.47
N GLN A 283 -9.58 20.65 1.34
CA GLN A 283 -10.62 21.01 0.39
C GLN A 283 -10.98 19.83 -0.53
N PHE A 284 -9.98 19.02 -0.88
CA PHE A 284 -10.13 17.98 -1.90
C PHE A 284 -9.11 16.87 -1.71
N LEU A 285 -9.57 15.63 -1.85
CA LEU A 285 -8.71 14.45 -1.96
C LEU A 285 -9.05 13.72 -3.25
N GLU A 286 -8.06 13.24 -3.97
CA GLU A 286 -8.27 12.36 -5.11
C GLU A 286 -7.21 11.27 -5.12
N ILE A 287 -7.66 10.02 -5.25
CA ILE A 287 -6.78 8.91 -5.57
C ILE A 287 -7.10 8.39 -6.97
N THR A 288 -6.06 8.22 -7.78
CA THR A 288 -6.16 7.82 -9.18
C THR A 288 -5.16 6.72 -9.49
N ASP A 289 -5.58 5.77 -10.34
CA ASP A 289 -4.66 4.86 -11.02
C ASP A 289 -4.04 5.57 -12.24
N LEU A 290 -2.73 5.78 -12.21
CA LEU A 290 -1.97 6.42 -13.29
C LEU A 290 -1.96 5.58 -14.57
N ASN A 291 -2.21 4.27 -14.49
CA ASN A 291 -2.38 3.42 -15.66
C ASN A 291 -3.71 3.68 -16.40
N TYR A 292 -4.61 4.47 -15.80
CA TYR A 292 -5.92 4.80 -16.35
C TYR A 292 -5.96 6.18 -17.06
N ARG A 293 -4.82 6.87 -17.17
CA ARG A 293 -4.71 8.16 -17.89
C ARG A 293 -4.59 8.01 -19.40
#